data_AF-A0A0F6ICD2-F1
#
_entry.id   AF-A0A0F6ICD2-F1
#
_cell.length_a   1.000
_cell.length_b   1.000
_cell.length_c   1.000
_cell.angle_alpha   90.00
_cell.angle_beta   90.00
_cell.angle_gamma   90.00
#
_symmetry.space_group_name_H-M   'P 1'
#
loop_
_entity.id
_entity.type
_entity.pdbx_description
1 polymer ?
#
loop_
_entity_poly.entity_id
_entity_poly.type
_entity_poly.pdbx_seq_one_letter_code
_entity_poly.pdbx_strand_id
1 'polypeptide(L)'
;MSVYLKNGKEIENLYQLYVTTILSPGLIPGDLNMELCENKIKDDKLKKELIAKEIYYMGPWCGKIKYNYSQGDKRALFKKEIFEHQPDFVLTNEWFGSGAGADRQILVSQKVKQIIEQNHWIGPIKGANLFPIQVQ
;
A
#
# COMPACT_ATOMS: atom_id res chain seq x y z
N MET A 1 -27.07 -5.22 12.57
CA MET A 1 -26.05 -5.37 13.64
C MET A 1 -25.62 -3.97 13.99
N SER A 2 -26.01 -3.45 15.17
CA SER A 2 -25.64 -2.10 15.60
C SER A 2 -24.20 -2.10 16.10
N VAL A 3 -23.45 -1.07 15.73
CA VAL A 3 -22.08 -0.84 16.20
C VAL A 3 -22.09 0.37 17.11
N TYR A 4 -21.31 0.35 18.19
CA TYR A 4 -21.31 1.41 19.20
C TYR A 4 -19.90 1.95 19.42
N LEU A 5 -19.81 3.25 19.67
CA LEU A 5 -18.60 3.90 20.15
C LEU A 5 -18.29 3.45 21.59
N LYS A 6 -17.04 3.66 22.04
CA LYS A 6 -16.63 3.34 23.43
C LYS A 6 -17.48 4.07 24.48
N ASN A 7 -18.05 5.22 24.16
CA ASN A 7 -18.93 5.99 25.04
C ASN A 7 -20.41 5.55 24.97
N GLY A 8 -20.71 4.45 24.28
CA GLY A 8 -22.07 3.89 24.18
C GLY A 8 -22.97 4.53 23.12
N LYS A 9 -22.51 5.58 22.42
CA LYS A 9 -23.27 6.17 21.32
C LYS A 9 -23.31 5.21 20.13
N GLU A 10 -24.49 4.98 19.56
CA GLU A 10 -24.66 4.18 18.35
C GLU A 10 -23.96 4.83 17.15
N ILE A 11 -23.32 4.01 16.34
CA ILE A 11 -22.67 4.41 15.09
C ILE A 11 -23.71 4.32 13.98
N GLU A 12 -24.12 5.47 13.47
CA GLU A 12 -25.08 5.57 12.37
C GLU A 12 -24.49 5.06 11.04
N ASN A 13 -23.21 5.34 10.79
CA ASN A 13 -22.54 4.99 9.55
C ASN A 13 -21.08 4.58 9.78
N LEU A 14 -20.61 3.63 8.98
CA LEU A 14 -19.19 3.28 8.83
C LEU A 14 -18.70 3.76 7.47
N TYR A 15 -17.48 4.29 7.42
CA TYR A 15 -16.88 4.79 6.19
C TYR A 15 -15.64 3.98 5.85
N GLN A 16 -15.52 3.57 4.59
CA GLN A 16 -14.31 2.97 4.05
C GLN A 16 -13.43 4.08 3.45
N LEU A 17 -12.18 4.15 3.88
CA LEU A 17 -11.19 5.00 3.22
C LEU A 17 -10.78 4.35 1.90
N TYR A 18 -10.99 5.06 0.79
CA TYR A 18 -10.51 4.67 -0.53
C TYR A 18 -9.47 5.69 -1.01
N VAL A 19 -8.21 5.26 -1.10
CA VAL A 19 -7.10 6.11 -1.52
C VAL A 19 -6.89 5.93 -3.03
N THR A 20 -6.97 7.03 -3.77
CA THR A 20 -6.88 7.02 -5.25
C THR A 20 -5.52 7.46 -5.77
N THR A 21 -4.76 8.21 -4.97
CA THR A 21 -3.45 8.73 -5.40
C THR A 21 -2.40 7.64 -5.25
N ILE A 22 -1.80 7.24 -6.37
CA ILE A 22 -0.69 6.29 -6.42
C ILE A 22 0.58 7.09 -6.70
N LEU A 23 1.61 6.91 -5.88
CA LEU A 23 2.90 7.57 -6.06
C LEU A 23 3.57 7.16 -7.38
N SER A 24 4.54 7.95 -7.82
CA SER A 24 5.48 7.51 -8.85
C SER A 24 6.38 6.38 -8.32
N PRO A 25 6.93 5.51 -9.19
CA PRO A 25 7.90 4.50 -8.78
C PRO A 25 9.08 5.14 -8.05
N GLY A 26 9.39 4.64 -6.86
CA GLY A 26 10.41 5.28 -6.03
C GLY A 26 10.95 4.45 -4.89
N LEU A 27 10.51 3.19 -4.74
CA LEU A 27 11.16 2.28 -3.81
C LEU A 27 12.62 2.08 -4.21
N ILE A 28 13.52 2.27 -3.25
CA ILE A 28 14.92 1.91 -3.33
C ILE A 28 15.03 0.53 -2.68
N PRO A 29 15.13 -0.56 -3.45
CA PRO A 29 14.92 -1.91 -2.93
C PRO A 29 15.87 -2.27 -1.80
N GLY A 30 17.09 -1.74 -1.77
CA GLY A 30 18.09 -2.09 -0.76
C GLY A 30 18.21 -3.61 -0.62
N ASP A 31 18.01 -4.11 0.60
CA ASP A 31 17.99 -5.54 0.94
C ASP A 31 16.60 -6.19 0.90
N LEU A 32 15.58 -5.53 0.34
CA LEU A 32 14.24 -6.12 0.25
C LEU A 32 14.26 -7.27 -0.75
N ASN A 33 13.90 -8.46 -0.26
CA ASN A 33 13.68 -9.61 -1.09
C ASN A 33 12.56 -9.32 -2.10
N MET A 34 12.80 -9.68 -3.36
CA MET A 34 11.83 -9.53 -4.43
C MET A 34 11.36 -10.89 -4.95
N GLU A 35 10.07 -10.97 -5.24
CA GLU A 35 9.46 -12.11 -5.94
C GLU A 35 8.90 -11.60 -7.27
N LEU A 36 9.38 -12.19 -8.38
CA LEU A 36 8.70 -12.00 -9.66
C LEU A 36 7.47 -12.90 -9.65
N CYS A 37 6.28 -12.31 -9.63
CA CYS A 37 5.07 -13.10 -9.66
C CYS A 37 4.99 -13.89 -10.98
N GLU A 38 4.98 -15.23 -10.91
CA GLU A 38 5.04 -16.11 -12.10
C GLU A 38 3.92 -15.78 -13.08
N ASN A 39 4.27 -15.30 -14.28
CA ASN A 39 3.30 -14.95 -15.31
C ASN A 39 2.35 -16.12 -15.62
N LYS A 40 1.09 -15.99 -15.19
CA LYS A 40 0.04 -16.99 -15.44
C LYS A 40 -0.38 -17.05 -16.90
N ILE A 41 -0.06 -16.02 -17.69
CA ILE A 41 -0.34 -15.97 -19.13
C ILE A 41 0.89 -16.47 -19.87
N LYS A 42 0.89 -17.78 -20.15
CA LYS A 42 1.95 -18.48 -20.90
C LYS A 42 1.77 -18.38 -22.42
N ASP A 43 0.63 -17.85 -22.88
CA ASP A 43 0.34 -17.57 -24.28
C ASP A 43 0.87 -16.19 -24.69
N ASP A 44 1.88 -16.18 -25.56
CA ASP A 44 2.54 -14.97 -26.04
C ASP A 44 1.65 -14.05 -26.89
N LYS A 45 0.67 -14.62 -27.61
CA LYS A 45 -0.26 -13.84 -28.43
C LYS A 45 -1.24 -13.09 -27.54
N LEU A 46 -1.84 -13.80 -26.59
CA LEU A 46 -2.73 -13.19 -25.59
C LEU A 46 -1.98 -12.13 -24.78
N LYS A 47 -0.74 -12.40 -24.38
CA LYS A 47 0.11 -11.42 -23.67
C LYS A 47 0.29 -10.12 -24.46
N LYS A 48 0.63 -10.22 -25.76
CA LYS A 48 0.79 -9.04 -26.63
C LYS A 48 -0.51 -8.23 -26.77
N GLU A 49 -1.64 -8.91 -26.91
CA GLU A 49 -2.96 -8.26 -27.00
C GLU A 49 -3.33 -7.52 -25.72
N LEU A 50 -3.04 -8.09 -24.55
CA LEU A 50 -3.30 -7.46 -23.26
C LEU A 50 -2.34 -6.29 -23.00
N ILE A 51 -1.08 -6.35 -23.46
CA ILE A 51 -0.12 -5.25 -23.37
C ILE A 51 -0.58 -4.08 -24.25
N ALA A 52 -0.99 -4.36 -25.49
CA ALA A 52 -1.46 -3.34 -26.43
C ALA A 52 -2.73 -2.61 -25.94
N LYS A 53 -3.52 -3.28 -25.10
CA LYS A 53 -4.72 -2.72 -24.47
C LYS A 53 -4.44 -2.07 -23.10
N GLU A 54 -3.19 -2.02 -22.66
CA GLU A 54 -2.74 -1.55 -21.33
C GLU A 54 -3.32 -2.31 -20.10
N ILE A 55 -4.25 -3.23 -20.32
CA ILE A 55 -4.91 -4.05 -19.31
C ILE A 55 -4.03 -5.13 -18.70
N TYR A 56 -2.95 -5.54 -19.37
CA TYR A 56 -1.99 -6.51 -18.83
C TYR A 56 -1.43 -6.05 -17.47
N TYR A 57 -1.22 -4.74 -17.32
CA TYR A 57 -0.72 -4.12 -16.10
C TYR A 57 -1.82 -3.75 -15.09
N MET A 58 -3.10 -3.86 -15.48
CA MET A 58 -4.27 -3.50 -14.65
C MET A 58 -4.96 -4.71 -14.01
N GLY A 59 -4.75 -5.93 -14.51
CA GLY A 59 -5.38 -7.14 -13.96
C GLY A 59 -4.56 -7.83 -12.85
N PRO A 60 -5.14 -8.83 -12.16
CA PRO A 60 -4.48 -9.65 -11.13
C PRO A 60 -3.46 -10.65 -11.72
N TRP A 61 -2.93 -10.34 -12.90
CA TRP A 61 -2.11 -11.24 -13.69
C TRP A 61 -0.65 -10.97 -13.38
N CYS A 62 -0.06 -12.04 -12.87
CA CYS A 62 1.31 -12.19 -12.49
C CYS A 62 2.29 -11.71 -13.59
N GLY A 63 3.44 -11.17 -13.19
CA GLY A 63 4.44 -10.53 -14.06
C GLY A 63 5.05 -9.25 -13.46
N LYS A 64 4.54 -8.78 -12.32
CA LYS A 64 5.10 -7.65 -11.56
C LYS A 64 6.12 -8.11 -10.53
N ILE A 65 7.12 -7.28 -10.30
CA ILE A 65 8.00 -7.38 -9.13
C ILE A 65 7.15 -7.06 -7.90
N LYS A 66 7.20 -7.97 -6.92
CA LYS A 66 6.66 -7.78 -5.58
C LYS A 66 7.80 -7.76 -4.61
N TYR A 67 7.67 -6.94 -3.58
CA TYR A 67 8.65 -6.85 -2.51
C TYR A 67 8.08 -7.53 -1.27
N ASN A 68 8.89 -8.27 -0.55
CA ASN A 68 8.48 -8.72 0.77
C ASN A 68 8.34 -7.51 1.70
N TYR A 69 7.38 -7.57 2.64
CA TYR A 69 7.33 -6.58 3.71
C TYR A 69 8.67 -6.56 4.44
N SER A 70 9.11 -5.37 4.81
CA SER A 70 10.36 -5.20 5.55
C SER A 70 10.28 -5.95 6.89
N GLN A 71 11.26 -6.82 7.17
CA GLN A 71 11.31 -7.67 8.36
C GLN A 71 12.27 -7.07 9.40
N GLY A 72 11.91 -7.19 10.69
CA GLY A 72 12.73 -6.68 11.80
C GLY A 72 12.88 -5.16 11.78
N ASP A 73 14.10 -4.67 11.99
CA ASP A 73 14.42 -3.23 12.01
C ASP A 73 14.58 -2.60 10.61
N LYS A 74 14.49 -3.40 9.55
CA LYS A 74 14.57 -2.88 8.18
C LYS A 74 13.30 -2.10 7.87
N ARG A 75 13.46 -0.93 7.25
CA ARG A 75 12.35 -0.08 6.79
C ARG A 75 12.42 0.05 5.27
N ALA A 76 11.27 0.15 4.62
CA ALA A 76 11.23 0.45 3.20
C ALA A 76 11.83 1.85 2.95
N LEU A 77 12.76 1.94 2.02
CA LEU A 77 13.45 3.17 1.64
C LEU A 77 12.87 3.70 0.33
N PHE A 78 12.50 4.97 0.28
CA PHE A 78 11.92 5.60 -0.90
C PHE A 78 12.69 6.86 -1.30
N LYS A 79 12.68 7.15 -2.59
CA LYS A 79 13.10 8.42 -3.17
C LYS A 79 12.24 9.56 -2.62
N LYS A 80 12.85 10.61 -2.08
CA LYS A 80 12.15 11.74 -1.46
C LYS A 80 11.26 12.50 -2.46
N GLU A 81 11.71 12.63 -3.70
CA GLU A 81 11.03 13.41 -4.74
C GLU A 81 9.63 12.88 -5.08
N ILE A 82 9.34 11.60 -4.87
CA ILE A 82 8.01 11.04 -5.16
C ILE A 82 6.94 11.59 -4.22
N PHE A 83 7.33 12.14 -3.07
CA PHE A 83 6.42 12.70 -2.06
C PHE A 83 6.18 14.20 -2.23
N GLU A 84 6.88 14.86 -3.16
CA GLU A 84 6.70 16.28 -3.39
C GLU A 84 5.28 16.59 -3.89
N HIS A 85 4.62 17.53 -3.23
CA HIS A 85 3.26 17.98 -3.54
C HIS A 85 2.17 16.89 -3.52
N GLN A 86 2.41 15.79 -2.81
CA GLN A 86 1.43 14.70 -2.66
C GLN A 86 0.43 14.99 -1.54
N PRO A 87 -0.80 14.42 -1.62
CA PRO A 87 -1.77 14.51 -0.54
C PRO A 87 -1.35 13.73 0.70
N ASP A 88 -2.07 13.97 1.80
CA ASP A 88 -1.82 13.38 3.11
C ASP A 88 -2.01 11.84 3.17
N PHE A 89 -2.70 11.26 2.18
CA PHE A 89 -2.89 9.81 2.00
C PHE A 89 -2.53 9.42 0.58
N VAL A 90 -1.63 8.46 0.44
CA VAL A 90 -1.18 7.94 -0.86
C VAL A 90 -0.99 6.43 -0.81
N LEU A 91 -1.03 5.79 -1.97
CA LEU A 91 -0.62 4.40 -2.16
C LEU A 91 0.79 4.35 -2.73
N THR A 92 1.59 3.38 -2.29
CA THR A 92 2.85 3.03 -2.98
C THR A 92 2.57 2.64 -4.42
N ASN A 93 3.53 2.91 -5.32
CA ASN A 93 3.44 2.35 -6.67
C ASN A 93 3.63 0.82 -6.63
N GLU A 94 4.62 0.41 -5.82
CA GLU A 94 5.10 -0.95 -5.63
C GLU A 94 4.12 -1.82 -4.85
N TRP A 95 4.18 -3.12 -5.12
CA TRP A 95 3.35 -4.14 -4.49
C TRP A 95 4.16 -4.89 -3.45
N PHE A 96 3.56 -5.10 -2.27
CA PHE A 96 4.18 -5.78 -1.15
C PHE A 96 3.44 -7.08 -0.82
N GLY A 97 4.18 -8.11 -0.38
CA GLY A 97 3.62 -9.42 -0.06
C GLY A 97 3.61 -10.41 -1.22
N SER A 98 2.90 -11.53 -1.06
CA SER A 98 2.96 -12.69 -1.98
C SER A 98 1.60 -13.08 -2.56
N GLY A 99 1.64 -13.80 -3.70
CA GLY A 99 0.44 -14.36 -4.32
C GLY A 99 -0.65 -13.34 -4.64
N ALA A 100 -1.91 -13.74 -4.50
CA ALA A 100 -3.07 -12.87 -4.74
C ALA A 100 -3.32 -11.85 -3.61
N GLY A 101 -2.65 -12.00 -2.46
CA GLY A 101 -2.78 -11.13 -1.30
C GLY A 101 -1.82 -9.94 -1.28
N ALA A 102 -0.96 -9.80 -2.29
CA ALA A 102 -0.07 -8.67 -2.39
C ALA A 102 -0.87 -7.37 -2.58
N ASP A 103 -0.45 -6.31 -1.89
CA ASP A 103 -1.15 -5.03 -1.86
C ASP A 103 -0.21 -3.84 -2.08
N ARG A 104 -0.80 -2.65 -2.23
CA ARG A 104 -0.06 -1.39 -2.16
C ARG A 104 -0.24 -0.83 -0.77
N GLN A 105 0.85 -0.41 -0.15
CA GLN A 105 0.79 0.14 1.19
C GLN A 105 0.20 1.55 1.15
N ILE A 106 -0.68 1.85 2.11
CA ILE A 106 -1.14 3.22 2.37
C ILE A 106 -0.04 3.92 3.17
N LEU A 107 0.48 5.01 2.62
CA LEU A 107 1.37 5.92 3.34
C LEU A 107 0.60 7.17 3.71
N VAL A 108 0.92 7.71 4.88
CA VAL A 108 0.31 8.93 5.40
C VAL A 108 1.36 9.95 5.80
N SER A 109 1.02 11.23 5.71
CA SER A 109 1.91 12.31 6.13
C SER A 109 2.10 12.35 7.65
N GLN A 110 3.13 13.08 8.09
CA GLN A 110 3.38 13.36 9.50
C GLN A 110 2.18 14.05 10.18
N LYS A 111 1.43 14.87 9.44
CA LYS A 111 0.23 15.56 9.93
C LYS A 111 -0.87 14.55 10.29
N VAL A 112 -1.13 13.56 9.43
CA VAL A 112 -2.12 12.50 9.71
C VAL A 112 -1.69 11.65 10.89
N LYS A 113 -0.40 11.28 10.98
CA LYS A 113 0.15 10.58 12.14
C LYS A 113 -0.15 11.31 13.44
N GLN A 114 0.09 12.62 13.48
CA GLN A 114 -0.19 13.45 14.67
C GLN A 114 -1.67 13.45 15.04
N ILE A 115 -2.58 13.55 14.06
CA ILE A 115 -4.04 13.49 14.31
C ILE A 115 -4.42 12.13 14.93
N ILE A 116 -3.91 11.03 14.37
CA ILE A 116 -4.17 9.67 14.86
C ILE A 116 -3.66 9.51 16.31
N GLU A 117 -2.47 10.02 16.61
CA GLU A 117 -1.85 9.99 17.94
C GLU A 117 -2.62 10.82 18.97
N GLN A 118 -2.95 12.07 18.62
CA GLN A 118 -3.68 13.01 19.50
C GLN A 118 -5.07 12.49 19.88
N ASN A 119 -5.72 11.77 18.97
CA ASN A 119 -7.05 11.20 19.22
C ASN A 119 -7.00 9.78 19.80
N HIS A 120 -5.81 9.26 20.10
CA HIS A 120 -5.62 7.90 20.61
C HIS A 120 -6.30 6.83 19.74
N TRP A 121 -6.24 7.01 18.41
CA TRP A 121 -6.74 6.04 17.43
C TRP A 121 -5.76 4.87 17.22
N ILE A 122 -4.56 4.97 17.79
CA ILE A 122 -3.58 3.89 17.88
C ILE A 122 -4.00 2.94 19.01
N GLY A 123 -4.05 1.64 18.72
CA GLY A 123 -4.32 0.61 19.71
C GLY A 123 -3.41 -0.59 19.51
N PRO A 124 -2.83 -1.16 20.59
CA PRO A 124 -1.79 -2.19 20.51
C PRO A 124 -2.26 -3.53 19.89
N ILE A 125 -3.57 -3.74 19.76
CA ILE A 125 -4.17 -4.94 19.16
C ILE A 125 -5.28 -4.56 18.14
N LYS A 126 -5.86 -3.36 18.24
CA LYS A 126 -7.01 -2.88 17.44
C LYS A 126 -6.93 -1.35 17.30
N GLY A 127 -6.60 -0.85 16.10
CA GLY A 127 -6.46 0.58 15.81
C GLY A 127 -5.57 0.84 14.57
N ALA A 128 -5.26 2.10 14.29
CA ALA A 128 -4.31 2.46 13.23
C ALA A 128 -2.87 2.27 13.72
N ASN A 129 -2.14 1.31 13.15
CA ASN A 129 -0.72 1.10 13.42
C ASN A 129 0.11 1.75 12.30
N LEU A 130 0.98 2.68 12.67
CA LEU A 130 1.81 3.42 11.72
C LEU A 130 3.28 3.03 11.92
N PHE A 131 3.90 2.56 10.85
CA PHE A 131 5.32 2.22 10.83
C PHE A 131 6.08 3.27 10.00
N PRO A 132 7.20 3.81 10.52
CA PRO A 132 7.99 4.77 9.76
C PRO A 132 8.66 4.10 8.57
N ILE A 133 8.62 4.76 7.42
CA ILE A 133 9.46 4.46 6.26
C ILE A 133 10.73 5.32 6.28
N GLN A 134 11.70 4.98 5.45
CA GLN A 134 12.87 5.82 5.20
C GLN A 134 12.70 6.57 3.88
N VAL A 135 13.23 7.80 3.83
CA VAL A 135 13.28 8.62 2.61
C VAL A 135 14.71 9.09 2.37
N GLN A 136 15.14 9.09 1.11
CA GLN A 136 16.47 9.56 0.67
C GLN A 136 16.31 10.54 -0.48
#